data_AF-A0A934AWX8-F1
#
_entry.id   AF-A0A934AWX8-F1
#
_cell.length_a   1.000
_cell.length_b   1.000
_cell.length_c   1.000
_cell.angle_alpha   90.00
_cell.angle_beta   90.00
_cell.angle_gamma   90.00
#
_symmetry.space_group_name_H-M   'P 1'
#
loop_
_entity.id
_entity.type
_entity.pdbx_description
1 polymer ?
#
loop_
_entity_poly.entity_id
_entity_poly.type
_entity_poly.pdbx_seq_one_letter_code
_entity_poly.pdbx_strand_id
1 'polypeptide(L)'
;MAKRTLTTFISRRQKIVPAFLCIVALLFGCAATHPPVKAQNTVVTGTSMGCGVGGGSLYQSFLASQPRISAIALQLRAGGRFPAKGFTTTVRLRQESPQGKVTAETSATVAGPVTTGKLLDVTFQLPHEVTVQAGQRWMIEWITPKEGDGVLTWMMSSGDPYAGGQAYGCAGNAMSADDFVFQVRPLN
;
A
#
# COMPACT_ATOMS: atom_id res chain seq x y z
N MET A 1 74.65 9.23 68.64
CA MET A 1 74.41 10.68 68.74
C MET A 1 73.69 11.16 67.48
N ALA A 2 72.88 12.21 67.63
CA ALA A 2 72.08 12.95 66.63
C ALA A 2 70.76 12.29 66.18
N LYS A 3 69.64 12.59 66.85
CA LYS A 3 68.71 13.76 66.73
C LYS A 3 67.73 13.64 65.56
N ARG A 4 66.48 13.41 65.95
CA ARG A 4 65.24 13.45 65.15
C ARG A 4 65.06 14.78 64.43
N THR A 5 64.49 14.74 63.23
CA THR A 5 63.74 15.85 62.65
C THR A 5 62.39 15.32 62.18
N LEU A 6 61.33 15.76 62.86
CA LEU A 6 59.94 15.64 62.41
C LEU A 6 59.72 16.59 61.23
N THR A 7 58.99 16.15 60.22
CA THR A 7 58.35 17.06 59.25
C THR A 7 56.88 16.71 59.11
N THR A 8 56.11 17.79 59.16
CA THR A 8 54.69 17.92 59.44
C THR A 8 53.81 17.63 58.21
N PHE A 9 52.63 17.06 58.50
CA PHE A 9 51.34 17.07 57.80
C PHE A 9 51.21 17.83 56.46
N ILE A 10 50.45 17.24 55.52
CA ILE A 10 49.16 17.78 55.03
C ILE A 10 48.31 16.62 54.50
N SER A 11 47.21 16.34 55.19
CA SER A 11 46.15 15.40 54.79
C SER A 11 45.17 16.13 53.89
N ARG A 12 45.18 15.85 52.59
CA ARG A 12 44.10 16.23 51.67
C ARG A 12 43.14 15.04 51.52
N ARG A 13 42.06 15.04 52.32
CA ARG A 13 40.89 14.21 52.04
C ARG A 13 40.15 14.79 50.83
N GLN A 14 40.47 14.31 49.63
CA GLN A 14 39.59 14.46 48.47
C GLN A 14 38.37 13.56 48.68
N LYS A 15 37.23 14.18 49.02
CA LYS A 15 35.93 13.52 48.97
C LYS A 15 35.59 13.29 47.49
N ILE A 16 35.86 12.09 47.00
CA ILE A 16 35.34 11.62 45.72
C ILE A 16 33.85 11.32 45.95
N VAL A 17 32.99 12.20 45.46
CA VAL A 17 31.56 11.94 45.30
C VAL A 17 31.41 11.21 43.97
N PRO A 18 31.01 9.93 43.92
CA PRO A 18 30.64 9.31 42.67
C PRO A 18 29.23 9.79 42.34
N ALA A 19 29.14 10.87 41.57
CA ALA A 19 27.94 11.16 40.79
C ALA A 19 27.85 10.07 39.71
N PHE A 20 27.25 8.95 40.08
CA PHE A 20 26.74 7.94 39.14
C PHE A 20 25.62 8.61 38.34
N LEU A 21 26.02 9.38 37.33
CA LEU A 21 25.13 9.91 36.32
C LEU A 21 24.72 8.70 35.46
N CYS A 22 23.56 8.12 35.80
CA CYS A 22 22.82 7.22 34.95
C CYS A 22 22.46 7.98 33.66
N ILE A 23 23.38 8.03 32.70
CA ILE A 23 23.09 8.36 31.31
C ILE A 23 22.40 7.10 30.75
N VAL A 24 21.15 6.88 31.18
CA VAL A 24 20.21 6.06 30.43
C VAL A 24 19.93 6.87 29.17
N ALA A 25 20.75 6.61 28.15
CA ALA A 25 20.55 7.14 26.83
C ALA A 25 19.10 6.87 26.44
N LEU A 26 18.32 7.95 26.33
CA LEU A 26 17.04 8.02 25.66
C LEU A 26 17.27 7.64 24.19
N LEU A 27 17.46 6.34 23.94
CA LEU A 27 17.16 5.70 22.67
C LEU A 27 15.65 5.47 22.61
N PHE A 28 14.87 6.53 22.85
CA PHE A 28 13.53 6.60 22.29
C PHE A 28 13.74 6.79 20.79
N GLY A 29 13.98 5.67 20.11
CA GLY A 29 13.92 5.60 18.68
C GLY A 29 12.62 6.25 18.27
N CYS A 30 12.74 7.37 17.57
CA CYS A 30 11.61 8.01 16.92
C CYS A 30 11.06 6.96 15.97
N ALA A 31 10.00 6.26 16.38
CA ALA A 31 9.27 5.38 15.51
C ALA A 31 8.69 6.31 14.45
N ALA A 32 9.41 6.48 13.34
CA ALA A 32 8.92 7.22 12.20
C ALA A 32 7.66 6.49 11.76
N THR A 33 6.51 7.02 12.16
CA THR A 33 5.21 6.62 11.65
C THR A 33 5.24 6.98 10.19
N HIS A 34 5.52 5.98 9.35
CA HIS A 34 5.47 6.15 7.91
C HIS A 34 4.05 6.56 7.58
N PRO A 35 3.84 7.64 6.80
CA PRO A 35 2.51 8.03 6.44
C PRO A 35 1.82 6.86 5.71
N PRO A 36 0.52 6.65 5.92
CA PRO A 36 -0.23 5.68 5.14
C PRO A 36 -0.01 5.91 3.64
N VAL A 37 0.06 4.83 2.85
CA VAL A 37 0.15 4.92 1.39
C VAL A 37 -1.02 4.29 0.71
N LYS A 38 -1.24 4.75 -0.51
CA LYS A 38 -2.25 4.31 -1.45
C LYS A 38 -1.59 3.75 -2.69
N ALA A 39 -1.90 2.51 -3.04
CA ALA A 39 -1.61 1.98 -4.37
C ALA A 39 -2.68 2.50 -5.34
N GLN A 40 -2.28 3.32 -6.32
CA GLN A 40 -3.18 4.05 -7.19
C GLN A 40 -2.96 3.73 -8.66
N ASN A 41 -4.05 3.42 -9.36
CA ASN A 41 -4.11 3.40 -10.82
C ASN A 41 -4.63 4.76 -11.32
N THR A 42 -3.86 5.41 -12.21
CA THR A 42 -4.26 6.68 -12.85
C THR A 42 -3.95 6.59 -14.34
N VAL A 43 -4.99 6.51 -15.19
CA VAL A 43 -4.85 6.39 -16.64
C VAL A 43 -5.74 7.43 -17.31
N VAL A 44 -5.14 8.54 -17.73
CA VAL A 44 -5.87 9.68 -18.32
C VAL A 44 -6.48 9.31 -19.69
N THR A 45 -5.78 8.49 -20.46
CA THR A 45 -6.22 7.99 -21.78
C THR A 45 -5.97 6.50 -21.85
N GLY A 46 -6.97 5.74 -22.30
CA GLY A 46 -6.81 4.29 -22.40
C GLY A 46 -8.12 3.56 -22.66
N THR A 47 -8.01 2.24 -22.75
CA THR A 47 -9.12 1.31 -22.79
C THR A 47 -9.54 0.93 -21.37
N SER A 48 -10.58 0.12 -21.24
CA SER A 48 -10.92 -0.49 -19.97
C SER A 48 -11.29 -1.95 -20.18
N MET A 49 -11.09 -2.77 -19.14
CA MET A 49 -11.37 -4.20 -19.17
C MET A 49 -12.30 -4.59 -18.02
N GLY A 50 -13.19 -5.53 -18.30
CA GLY A 50 -13.88 -6.33 -17.29
C GLY A 50 -13.89 -7.78 -17.74
N CYS A 51 -14.61 -8.63 -17.01
CA CYS A 51 -14.68 -10.07 -17.30
C CYS A 51 -15.98 -10.50 -17.96
N GLY A 52 -16.73 -9.56 -18.53
CA GLY A 52 -18.02 -9.85 -19.15
C GLY A 52 -19.03 -10.43 -18.16
N VAL A 53 -20.09 -11.02 -18.69
CA VAL A 53 -21.18 -11.60 -17.89
C VAL A 53 -20.71 -12.86 -17.18
N GLY A 54 -21.02 -12.98 -15.89
CA GLY A 54 -20.53 -14.06 -15.02
C GLY A 54 -19.39 -13.65 -14.10
N GLY A 55 -18.78 -12.49 -14.37
CA GLY A 55 -17.71 -11.91 -13.55
C GLY A 55 -16.39 -12.67 -13.66
N GLY A 56 -15.57 -12.53 -12.64
CA GLY A 56 -14.17 -12.99 -12.63
C GLY A 56 -13.29 -11.98 -11.90
N SER A 57 -11.99 -12.08 -12.10
CA SER A 57 -11.01 -11.23 -11.42
C SER A 57 -10.00 -10.66 -12.40
N LEU A 58 -9.69 -9.38 -12.25
CA LEU A 58 -8.54 -8.74 -12.90
C LEU A 58 -7.46 -8.51 -11.86
N TYR A 59 -6.20 -8.63 -12.28
CA TYR A 59 -5.08 -8.49 -11.37
C TYR A 59 -4.05 -7.51 -11.90
N GLN A 60 -3.44 -6.77 -10.98
CA GLN A 60 -2.25 -5.98 -11.26
C GLN A 60 -1.22 -6.17 -10.17
N SER A 61 -0.02 -6.57 -10.56
CA SER A 61 1.10 -6.61 -9.62
C SER A 61 1.80 -5.26 -9.53
N PHE A 62 2.41 -4.99 -8.38
CA PHE A 62 3.21 -3.81 -8.14
C PHE A 62 4.33 -4.11 -7.15
N LEU A 63 5.44 -3.39 -7.23
CA LEU A 63 6.47 -3.39 -6.20
C LEU A 63 6.09 -2.41 -5.09
N ALA A 64 6.06 -2.88 -3.85
CA ALA A 64 5.81 -2.01 -2.71
C ALA A 64 7.01 -1.08 -2.50
N SER A 65 6.81 0.24 -2.55
CA SER A 65 7.87 1.22 -2.27
C SER A 65 7.95 1.61 -0.79
N GLN A 66 6.92 1.27 -0.01
CA GLN A 66 6.82 1.55 1.43
C GLN A 66 6.34 0.30 2.19
N PRO A 67 6.64 0.18 3.49
CA PRO A 67 6.42 -1.06 4.23
C PRO A 67 4.98 -1.28 4.71
N ARG A 68 4.05 -0.37 4.36
CA ARG A 68 2.66 -0.39 4.82
C ARG A 68 1.76 0.00 3.67
N ILE A 69 0.57 -0.57 3.59
CA ILE A 69 -0.49 -0.17 2.67
C ILE A 69 -1.77 -0.03 3.49
N SER A 70 -2.42 1.12 3.39
CA SER A 70 -3.68 1.40 4.10
C SER A 70 -4.88 1.50 3.15
N ALA A 71 -4.63 1.81 1.87
CA ALA A 71 -5.68 1.96 0.88
C ALA A 71 -5.25 1.49 -0.52
N ILE A 72 -6.24 1.14 -1.32
CA ILE A 72 -6.12 0.87 -2.76
C ILE A 72 -7.04 1.85 -3.47
N ALA A 73 -6.56 2.52 -4.52
CA ALA A 73 -7.40 3.35 -5.38
C ALA A 73 -7.34 2.87 -6.82
N LEU A 74 -8.52 2.57 -7.36
CA LEU A 74 -8.68 2.15 -8.74
C LEU A 74 -9.42 3.23 -9.51
N GLN A 75 -8.98 3.48 -10.74
CA GLN A 75 -9.75 4.27 -11.69
C GLN A 75 -10.63 3.33 -12.51
N LEU A 76 -11.93 3.38 -12.24
CA LEU A 76 -12.93 2.53 -12.90
C LEU A 76 -13.74 3.36 -13.89
N ARG A 77 -14.21 2.73 -14.97
CA ARG A 77 -15.11 3.33 -15.95
C ARG A 77 -16.50 2.70 -15.82
N ALA A 78 -17.51 3.56 -15.68
CA ALA A 78 -18.91 3.12 -15.62
C ALA A 78 -19.41 2.60 -16.97
N GLY A 79 -20.11 1.46 -16.96
CA GLY A 79 -20.72 0.86 -18.14
C GLY A 79 -22.13 1.38 -18.45
N GLY A 80 -22.76 0.76 -19.44
CA GLY A 80 -24.11 1.11 -19.95
C GLY A 80 -25.28 0.81 -19.02
N ARG A 81 -25.05 -0.01 -17.98
CA ARG A 81 -26.06 -0.62 -17.12
C ARG A 81 -25.76 -0.37 -15.63
N PHE A 82 -25.11 0.75 -15.32
CA PHE A 82 -24.78 1.08 -13.95
C PHE A 82 -26.06 1.21 -13.08
N PRO A 83 -26.18 0.50 -11.94
CA PRO A 83 -27.42 0.50 -11.16
C PRO A 83 -27.75 1.87 -10.56
N ALA A 84 -29.03 2.25 -10.59
CA ALA A 84 -29.49 3.52 -10.02
C ALA A 84 -29.24 3.65 -8.51
N LYS A 85 -29.24 2.53 -7.77
CA LYS A 85 -28.96 2.50 -6.33
C LYS A 85 -27.46 2.54 -5.99
N GLY A 86 -26.59 2.51 -6.99
CA GLY A 86 -25.16 2.30 -6.79
C GLY A 86 -24.74 0.84 -6.88
N PHE A 87 -23.44 0.62 -6.76
CA PHE A 87 -22.83 -0.69 -6.86
C PHE A 87 -21.71 -0.83 -5.82
N THR A 88 -21.70 -1.95 -5.09
CA THR A 88 -20.59 -2.29 -4.20
C THR A 88 -19.63 -3.20 -4.95
N THR A 89 -18.37 -2.77 -5.00
CA THR A 89 -17.28 -3.50 -5.65
C THR A 89 -16.23 -3.89 -4.62
N THR A 90 -15.48 -4.96 -4.89
CA THR A 90 -14.53 -5.55 -3.95
C THR A 90 -13.14 -5.63 -4.56
N VAL A 91 -12.12 -5.40 -3.72
CA VAL A 91 -10.72 -5.68 -4.05
C VAL A 91 -10.09 -6.56 -2.98
N ARG A 92 -9.07 -7.30 -3.39
CA ARG A 92 -8.20 -8.08 -2.53
C ARG A 92 -6.76 -7.68 -2.74
N LEU A 93 -5.98 -7.73 -1.67
CA LEU A 93 -4.53 -7.66 -1.73
C LEU A 93 -3.97 -9.07 -1.54
N ARG A 94 -3.06 -9.48 -2.42
CA ARG A 94 -2.41 -10.79 -2.41
C ARG A 94 -0.89 -10.67 -2.47
N GLN A 95 -0.23 -11.71 -2.00
CA GLN A 95 1.22 -11.87 -2.13
C GLN A 95 1.59 -12.36 -3.53
N GLU A 96 2.43 -11.59 -4.24
CA GLU A 96 3.19 -11.98 -5.44
C GLU A 96 2.43 -12.36 -6.73
N SER A 97 1.41 -13.23 -6.67
CA SER A 97 0.75 -13.84 -7.84
C SER A 97 -0.78 -13.93 -7.69
N PRO A 98 -1.53 -14.22 -8.79
CA PRO A 98 -2.99 -14.43 -8.71
C PRO A 98 -3.40 -15.59 -7.78
N GLN A 99 -2.57 -16.63 -7.67
CA GLN A 99 -2.77 -17.77 -6.76
C GLN A 99 -2.21 -17.51 -5.35
N GLY A 100 -1.56 -16.37 -5.15
CA GLY A 100 -1.00 -15.96 -3.88
C GLY A 100 -2.05 -15.81 -2.78
N LYS A 101 -1.59 -15.93 -1.53
CA LYS A 101 -2.43 -15.77 -0.35
C LYS A 101 -3.08 -14.39 -0.33
N VAL A 102 -4.39 -14.35 -0.08
CA VAL A 102 -5.12 -13.10 0.21
C VAL A 102 -4.72 -12.63 1.61
N THR A 103 -4.18 -11.43 1.71
CA THR A 103 -3.78 -10.80 2.98
C THR A 103 -4.79 -9.78 3.47
N ALA A 104 -5.54 -9.17 2.56
CA ALA A 104 -6.65 -8.28 2.90
C ALA A 104 -7.72 -8.32 1.82
N GLU A 105 -8.96 -8.06 2.22
CA GLU A 105 -10.13 -7.88 1.36
C GLU A 105 -10.89 -6.66 1.86
N THR A 106 -11.39 -5.83 0.94
CA THR A 106 -12.20 -4.66 1.27
C THR A 106 -13.13 -4.33 0.11
N SER A 107 -14.22 -3.61 0.41
CA SER A 107 -15.21 -3.19 -0.57
C SER A 107 -15.47 -1.70 -0.48
N ALA A 108 -15.86 -1.11 -1.61
CA ALA A 108 -16.27 0.29 -1.72
C ALA A 108 -17.60 0.36 -2.46
N THR A 109 -18.46 1.27 -2.04
CA THR A 109 -19.74 1.54 -2.69
C THR A 109 -19.62 2.78 -3.57
N VAL A 110 -19.92 2.61 -4.85
CA VAL A 110 -20.06 3.71 -5.80
C VAL A 110 -21.54 4.09 -5.86
N ALA A 111 -21.88 5.31 -5.45
CA ALA A 111 -23.25 5.80 -5.50
C ALA A 111 -23.74 5.93 -6.96
N GLY A 112 -24.98 5.52 -7.21
CA GLY A 112 -25.65 5.66 -8.50
C GLY A 112 -26.66 6.82 -8.50
N PRO A 113 -27.23 7.16 -9.68
CA PRO A 113 -26.84 6.66 -11.00
C PRO A 113 -25.52 7.28 -11.49
N VAL A 114 -24.83 6.59 -12.41
CA VAL A 114 -23.59 7.08 -13.02
C VAL A 114 -23.73 7.07 -14.54
N THR A 115 -23.34 8.17 -15.18
CA THR A 115 -23.28 8.27 -16.64
C THR A 115 -22.30 7.27 -17.22
N THR A 116 -22.71 6.52 -18.25
CA THR A 116 -21.83 5.61 -18.99
C THR A 116 -20.59 6.31 -19.50
N GLY A 117 -19.44 5.63 -19.39
CA GLY A 117 -18.13 6.16 -19.79
C GLY A 117 -17.48 7.07 -18.76
N LYS A 118 -18.19 7.51 -17.70
CA LYS A 118 -17.59 8.32 -16.64
C LYS A 118 -16.48 7.56 -15.93
N LEU A 119 -15.33 8.22 -15.77
CA LEU A 119 -14.23 7.75 -14.93
C LEU A 119 -14.52 8.05 -13.46
N LEU A 120 -14.21 7.09 -12.61
CA LEU A 120 -14.49 7.08 -11.18
C LEU A 120 -13.22 6.69 -10.43
N ASP A 121 -12.75 7.56 -9.55
CA ASP A 121 -11.67 7.22 -8.63
C ASP A 121 -12.28 6.56 -7.39
N VAL A 122 -12.18 5.24 -7.30
CA VAL A 122 -12.76 4.44 -6.21
C VAL A 122 -11.66 4.08 -5.24
N THR A 123 -11.77 4.61 -4.01
CA THR A 123 -10.83 4.31 -2.93
C THR A 123 -11.39 3.24 -2.00
N PHE A 124 -10.62 2.19 -1.81
CA PHE A 124 -10.91 1.06 -0.95
C PHE A 124 -10.03 1.16 0.30
N GLN A 125 -10.65 1.39 1.45
CA GLN A 125 -9.94 1.47 2.72
C GLN A 125 -9.73 0.07 3.28
N LEU A 126 -8.49 -0.30 3.58
CA LEU A 126 -8.20 -1.57 4.22
C LEU A 126 -8.61 -1.48 5.70
N PRO A 127 -9.23 -2.54 6.27
CA PRO A 127 -9.70 -2.51 7.66
C PRO A 127 -8.56 -2.39 8.68
N HIS A 128 -7.34 -2.75 8.28
CA HIS A 128 -6.10 -2.53 9.01
C HIS A 128 -4.98 -2.30 7.98
N GLU A 129 -3.92 -1.61 8.38
CA GLU A 129 -2.73 -1.47 7.55
C GLU A 129 -2.10 -2.84 7.30
N VAL A 130 -1.82 -3.15 6.04
CA VAL A 130 -1.10 -4.37 5.67
C VAL A 130 0.39 -4.04 5.67
N THR A 131 1.15 -4.77 6.48
CA THR A 131 2.62 -4.70 6.44
C THR A 131 3.10 -5.44 5.21
N VAL A 132 3.89 -4.76 4.39
CA VAL A 132 4.48 -5.28 3.16
C VAL A 132 5.99 -5.08 3.22
N GLN A 133 6.78 -5.94 2.57
CA GLN A 133 8.21 -5.71 2.44
C GLN A 133 8.47 -4.77 1.27
N ALA A 134 9.25 -3.70 1.48
CA ALA A 134 9.66 -2.81 0.40
C ALA A 134 10.48 -3.59 -0.65
N GLY A 135 10.20 -3.34 -1.93
CA GLY A 135 10.77 -4.08 -3.06
C GLY A 135 10.13 -5.45 -3.31
N GLN A 136 9.25 -5.96 -2.42
CA GLN A 136 8.50 -7.17 -2.69
C GLN A 136 7.35 -6.90 -3.67
N ARG A 137 7.04 -7.87 -4.51
CA ARG A 137 5.88 -7.84 -5.40
C ARG A 137 4.60 -8.19 -4.65
N TRP A 138 3.60 -7.34 -4.82
CA TRP A 138 2.26 -7.52 -4.32
C TRP A 138 1.28 -7.47 -5.47
N MET A 139 0.07 -7.96 -5.25
CA MET A 139 -0.96 -8.06 -6.28
C MET A 139 -2.27 -7.46 -5.76
N ILE A 140 -2.85 -6.57 -6.54
CA ILE A 140 -4.23 -6.13 -6.37
C ILE A 140 -5.09 -7.00 -7.26
N GLU A 141 -6.09 -7.62 -6.67
CA GLU A 141 -7.16 -8.31 -7.39
C GLU A 141 -8.42 -7.45 -7.28
N TRP A 142 -9.02 -7.10 -8.42
CA TRP A 142 -10.35 -6.52 -8.48
C TRP A 142 -11.36 -7.59 -8.89
N ILE A 143 -12.37 -7.79 -8.03
CA ILE A 143 -13.47 -8.72 -8.32
C ILE A 143 -14.48 -8.00 -9.21
N THR A 144 -14.57 -8.44 -10.46
CA THR A 144 -15.44 -7.81 -11.45
C THR A 144 -16.92 -8.06 -11.15
N PRO A 145 -17.82 -7.16 -11.58
CA PRO A 145 -19.27 -7.34 -11.39
C PRO A 145 -19.78 -8.63 -12.04
N LYS A 146 -20.73 -9.31 -11.40
CA LYS A 146 -21.39 -10.49 -12.03
C LYS A 146 -22.20 -10.10 -13.26
N GLU A 147 -22.74 -8.89 -13.24
CA GLU A 147 -23.42 -8.23 -14.34
C GLU A 147 -22.46 -7.78 -15.46
N GLY A 148 -21.15 -7.92 -15.23
CA GLY A 148 -20.08 -7.71 -16.17
C GLY A 148 -19.75 -6.26 -16.48
N ASP A 149 -19.17 -6.07 -17.66
CA ASP A 149 -18.67 -4.78 -18.19
C ASP A 149 -19.77 -3.72 -18.33
N GLY A 150 -21.04 -4.14 -18.26
CA GLY A 150 -22.18 -3.25 -18.22
C GLY A 150 -22.22 -2.37 -16.97
N VAL A 151 -21.57 -2.77 -15.87
CA VAL A 151 -21.57 -2.01 -14.61
C VAL A 151 -20.29 -1.20 -14.46
N LEU A 152 -19.15 -1.88 -14.34
CA LEU A 152 -17.85 -1.25 -14.17
C LEU A 152 -16.79 -2.01 -14.97
N THR A 153 -15.80 -1.28 -15.43
CA THR A 153 -14.57 -1.82 -16.03
C THR A 153 -13.37 -1.08 -15.44
N TRP A 154 -12.20 -1.69 -15.44
CA TRP A 154 -10.97 -1.12 -14.90
C TRP A 154 -10.13 -0.50 -16.01
N MET A 155 -9.73 0.76 -15.85
CA MET A 155 -8.90 1.50 -16.80
C MET A 155 -7.50 0.90 -16.98
N MET A 156 -7.10 0.74 -18.23
CA MET A 156 -5.79 0.22 -18.66
C MET A 156 -5.12 1.17 -19.64
N SER A 157 -3.78 1.18 -19.64
CA SER A 157 -2.99 1.84 -20.68
C SER A 157 -2.48 0.81 -21.69
N SER A 158 -2.53 1.17 -22.98
CA SER A 158 -1.91 0.40 -24.05
C SER A 158 -0.48 0.87 -24.29
N GLY A 159 0.48 -0.06 -24.42
CA GLY A 159 1.79 0.26 -25.01
C GLY A 159 2.86 0.78 -24.05
N ASP A 160 2.62 0.74 -22.74
CA ASP A 160 3.68 0.94 -21.74
C ASP A 160 3.43 -0.02 -20.56
N PRO A 161 4.01 -1.23 -20.57
CA PRO A 161 3.89 -2.15 -19.46
C PRO A 161 4.56 -1.51 -18.24
N TYR A 162 3.81 -1.36 -17.14
CA TYR A 162 4.36 -0.80 -15.91
C TYR A 162 5.54 -1.66 -15.44
N ALA A 163 6.75 -1.10 -15.51
CA ALA A 163 8.00 -1.84 -15.23
C ALA A 163 8.05 -2.46 -13.82
N GLY A 164 7.28 -1.92 -12.87
CA GLY A 164 7.16 -2.44 -11.51
C GLY A 164 6.12 -3.56 -11.36
N GLY A 165 5.54 -4.06 -12.43
CA GLY A 165 4.38 -4.94 -12.36
C GLY A 165 4.11 -5.76 -13.62
N GLN A 166 2.94 -6.37 -13.61
CA GLN A 166 2.41 -7.27 -14.60
C GLN A 166 0.90 -7.34 -14.36
N ALA A 167 0.12 -7.03 -15.39
CA ALA A 167 -1.33 -7.22 -15.40
C ALA A 167 -1.68 -8.68 -15.72
N TYR A 168 -2.82 -9.13 -15.20
CA TYR A 168 -3.43 -10.42 -15.53
C TYR A 168 -4.91 -10.24 -15.82
N GLY A 169 -5.36 -10.87 -16.90
CA GLY A 169 -6.75 -10.85 -17.33
C GLY A 169 -7.63 -11.83 -16.54
N CYS A 170 -8.88 -11.96 -16.97
CA CYS A 170 -9.94 -12.71 -16.29
C CYS A 170 -9.68 -14.20 -16.05
N ALA A 171 -8.80 -14.80 -16.85
CA ALA A 171 -8.37 -16.19 -16.70
C ALA A 171 -7.13 -16.35 -15.80
N GLY A 172 -6.61 -15.25 -15.23
CA GLY A 172 -5.36 -15.23 -14.48
C GLY A 172 -4.10 -15.33 -15.35
N ASN A 173 -4.23 -15.18 -16.67
CA ASN A 173 -3.11 -15.16 -17.60
C ASN A 173 -2.49 -13.76 -17.68
N ALA A 174 -1.16 -13.70 -17.76
CA ALA A 174 -0.43 -12.44 -17.89
C ALA A 174 -0.77 -11.72 -19.21
N MET A 175 -0.87 -10.39 -19.14
CA MET A 175 -1.12 -9.51 -20.28
C MET A 175 0.17 -8.79 -20.67
N SER A 176 0.73 -9.06 -21.85
CA SER A 176 2.10 -8.64 -22.20
C SER A 176 2.23 -7.22 -22.75
N ALA A 177 1.14 -6.59 -23.19
CA ALA A 177 1.17 -5.29 -23.88
C ALA A 177 0.32 -4.19 -23.22
N ASP A 178 -0.56 -4.58 -22.29
CA ASP A 178 -1.49 -3.70 -21.60
C ASP A 178 -1.30 -3.86 -20.09
N ASP A 179 -1.38 -2.76 -19.35
CA ASP A 179 -1.25 -2.75 -17.89
C ASP A 179 -2.25 -1.76 -17.26
N PHE A 180 -2.59 -1.97 -15.99
CA PHE A 180 -3.40 -1.07 -15.18
C PHE A 180 -2.58 0.08 -14.55
N VAL A 181 -1.31 0.31 -14.93
CA VAL A 181 -0.45 1.46 -14.56
C VAL A 181 -0.59 1.92 -13.11
N PHE A 182 0.23 1.35 -12.23
CA PHE A 182 0.17 1.67 -10.80
C PHE A 182 1.31 2.54 -10.29
N GLN A 183 0.98 3.35 -9.31
CA GLN A 183 1.94 4.09 -8.49
C GLN A 183 1.55 3.99 -7.03
N VAL A 184 2.54 3.73 -6.17
CA VAL A 184 2.36 3.81 -4.72
C VAL A 184 2.67 5.24 -4.28
N ARG A 185 1.69 5.90 -3.67
CA ARG A 185 1.77 7.33 -3.26
C ARG A 185 1.42 7.49 -1.78
N PRO A 186 1.99 8.48 -1.07
CA PRO A 186 1.50 8.89 0.24
C PRO A 186 0.00 9.22 0.19
N LEU A 187 -0.72 8.87 1.25
CA LEU A 187 -2.10 9.28 1.47
C LEU A 187 -2.06 10.73 2.00
N ASN A 188 -2.27 11.70 1.11
CA ASN A 188 -2.38 13.13 1.47
C ASN A 188 -3.76 13.45 2.06
#